data_AF-A0A3S3QUU0-F1
#
_entry.id   AF-A0A3S3QUU0-F1
#
_cell.length_a   1.000
_cell.length_b   1.000
_cell.length_c   1.000
_cell.angle_alpha   90.00
_cell.angle_beta   90.00
_cell.angle_gamma   90.00
#
_symmetry.space_group_name_H-M   'P 1'
#
loop_
_entity.id
_entity.type
_entity.pdbx_description
1 polymer ?
#
loop_
_entity_poly.entity_id
_entity_poly.type
_entity_poly.pdbx_seq_one_letter_code
_entity_poly.pdbx_strand_id
1 'polypeptide(L)'
;YDTVSGRAAYLEVDSSAVREKSLIQSSTLFSTAVTEQINAEHLYANATAYAEKFENKIFNGNEFRIVTIANALSAGVSTAAVRAFEFHDHYCPGVTSGVLLAEYIKKYFPADSGSKYFIQAVQPWCKEDALMVLLNATPGKKSYSVAYPSEEDIAAWPNWAKNVSTVAYRYDKESESWEGIALGYTWGETGCPDYGHSVMNKLCTDLWYLDQMGHPEQFVTILKRFNLPRGADPKEYARPGVDPVFLMDYWD
;
A
#
# COMPACT_ATOMS: atom_id res chain seq x y z
N TYR A 1 3.79 20.76 -7.55
CA TYR A 1 2.67 20.51 -8.46
C TYR A 1 1.70 21.67 -8.30
N ASP A 2 1.37 22.34 -9.38
CA ASP A 2 0.32 23.36 -9.41
C ASP A 2 -1.00 22.72 -9.81
N THR A 3 -1.99 22.75 -8.91
CA THR A 3 -3.31 22.17 -9.14
C THR A 3 -4.11 22.94 -10.20
N VAL A 4 -3.80 24.22 -10.42
CA VAL A 4 -4.49 25.05 -11.41
C VAL A 4 -4.05 24.68 -12.83
N SER A 5 -2.73 24.65 -13.07
CA SER A 5 -2.21 24.32 -14.40
C SER A 5 -1.99 22.81 -14.62
N GLY A 6 -2.07 21.99 -13.56
CA GLY A 6 -1.68 20.58 -13.57
C GLY A 6 -0.19 20.32 -13.80
N ARG A 7 0.67 21.33 -13.62
CA ARG A 7 2.10 21.23 -13.94
C ARG A 7 2.92 20.81 -12.73
N ALA A 8 3.90 19.95 -12.96
CA ALA A 8 4.92 19.60 -11.98
C ALA A 8 6.29 19.96 -12.51
N ALA A 9 7.11 20.58 -11.65
CA ALA A 9 8.54 20.71 -11.87
C ALA A 9 9.25 19.57 -11.13
N TYR A 10 10.14 18.87 -11.81
CA TYR A 10 11.03 17.87 -11.24
C TYR A 10 12.47 18.37 -11.37
N LEU A 11 13.17 18.40 -10.24
CA LEU A 11 14.53 18.90 -10.10
C LEU A 11 15.33 17.85 -9.32
N GLU A 12 16.21 17.14 -10.01
CA GLU A 12 17.08 16.13 -9.40
C GLU A 12 18.48 16.72 -9.20
N VAL A 13 18.92 16.77 -7.95
CA VAL A 13 20.24 17.36 -7.61
C VAL A 13 21.36 16.45 -8.12
N ASP A 14 22.31 17.03 -8.84
CA ASP A 14 23.57 16.36 -9.13
C ASP A 14 24.43 16.32 -7.86
N SER A 15 24.57 15.14 -7.28
CA SER A 15 25.36 14.95 -6.06
C SER A 15 26.84 15.35 -6.22
N SER A 16 27.37 15.40 -7.45
CA SER A 16 28.73 15.86 -7.73
C SER A 16 28.85 17.39 -7.63
N ALA A 17 27.82 18.13 -8.04
CA ALA A 17 27.77 19.59 -7.99
C ALA A 17 27.76 20.15 -6.55
N VAL A 18 27.42 19.32 -5.55
CA VAL A 18 27.33 19.72 -4.13
C VAL A 18 28.64 19.44 -3.36
N ARG A 19 29.58 18.67 -3.94
CA ARG A 19 30.83 18.28 -3.25
C ARG A 19 31.89 19.38 -3.23
N GLU A 20 31.80 20.36 -4.12
CA GLU A 20 32.72 21.48 -4.14
C GLU A 20 32.23 22.60 -3.22
N LYS A 21 33.09 23.09 -2.31
CA LYS A 21 32.83 24.28 -1.46
C LYS A 21 32.79 25.59 -2.26
N SER A 22 32.82 25.52 -3.60
CA SER A 22 32.75 26.66 -4.50
C SER A 22 31.29 27.13 -4.64
N LEU A 23 31.10 28.37 -5.12
CA LEU A 23 29.78 28.94 -5.38
C LEU A 23 29.02 28.05 -6.38
N ILE A 24 28.03 27.31 -5.89
CA ILE A 24 27.19 26.45 -6.72
C ILE A 24 26.39 27.35 -7.67
N GLN A 25 26.65 27.23 -8.98
CA GLN A 25 25.80 27.84 -9.99
C GLN A 25 24.49 27.04 -10.11
N SER A 26 23.35 27.72 -10.01
CA SER A 26 22.04 27.07 -10.10
C SER A 26 21.83 26.31 -11.41
N SER A 27 22.49 26.74 -12.50
CA SER A 27 22.42 26.12 -13.82
C SER A 27 23.11 24.75 -13.90
N THR A 28 24.00 24.43 -12.96
CA THR A 28 24.74 23.15 -12.91
C THR A 28 24.35 22.30 -11.70
N LEU A 29 23.38 22.76 -10.90
CA LEU A 29 22.98 22.08 -9.65
C LEU A 29 22.17 20.81 -9.91
N PHE A 30 21.40 20.77 -11.00
CA PHE A 30 20.46 19.69 -11.27
C PHE A 30 20.92 18.82 -12.45
N SER A 31 20.98 17.51 -12.25
CA SER A 31 21.20 16.53 -13.31
C SER A 31 19.97 16.38 -14.21
N THR A 32 18.78 16.62 -13.65
CA THR A 32 17.51 16.69 -14.39
C THR A 32 16.72 17.91 -13.91
N ALA A 33 16.27 18.74 -14.84
CA ALA A 33 15.37 19.86 -14.56
C ALA A 33 14.32 19.94 -15.66
N VAL A 34 13.09 19.52 -15.35
CA VAL A 34 11.99 19.45 -16.32
C VAL A 34 10.68 19.96 -15.71
N THR A 35 9.78 20.44 -16.56
CA THR A 35 8.42 20.80 -16.16
C THR A 35 7.41 20.25 -17.15
N GLU A 36 6.49 19.43 -16.67
CA GLU A 36 5.47 18.74 -17.46
C GLU A 36 4.07 18.94 -16.88
N GLN A 37 3.05 18.83 -17.72
CA GLN A 37 1.65 18.82 -17.27
C GLN A 37 1.23 17.38 -17.00
N ILE A 38 1.10 17.01 -15.73
CA ILE A 38 0.93 15.62 -15.30
C ILE A 38 -0.45 15.31 -14.73
N ASN A 39 -1.41 16.24 -14.80
CA ASN A 39 -2.77 15.94 -14.37
C ASN A 39 -3.38 14.83 -15.25
N ALA A 40 -4.19 13.97 -14.63
CA ALA A 40 -4.68 12.74 -15.26
C ALA A 40 -5.38 13.00 -16.60
N GLU A 41 -6.28 14.00 -16.65
CA GLU A 41 -7.01 14.37 -17.87
C GLU A 41 -6.07 14.70 -19.04
N HIS A 42 -5.01 15.48 -18.80
CA HIS A 42 -4.03 15.83 -19.82
C HIS A 42 -3.22 14.62 -20.27
N LEU A 43 -2.79 13.78 -19.33
CA LEU A 43 -2.05 12.56 -19.64
C LEU A 43 -2.88 11.63 -20.53
N TYR A 44 -4.14 11.41 -20.19
CA TYR A 44 -5.06 10.55 -20.95
C TYR A 44 -5.35 11.11 -22.34
N ALA A 45 -5.60 12.42 -22.45
CA ALA A 45 -5.83 13.08 -23.73
C ALA A 45 -4.59 13.07 -24.66
N ASN A 46 -3.39 12.87 -24.10
CA ASN A 46 -2.12 12.90 -24.81
C ASN A 46 -1.32 11.58 -24.62
N ALA A 47 -2.02 10.46 -24.46
CA ALA A 47 -1.44 9.20 -24.00
C ALA A 47 -0.23 8.74 -24.82
N THR A 48 -0.32 8.74 -26.15
CA THR A 48 0.81 8.34 -27.02
C THR A 48 2.06 9.18 -26.78
N ALA A 49 1.92 10.50 -26.66
CA ALA A 49 3.05 11.40 -26.45
C ALA A 49 3.67 11.20 -25.05
N TYR A 50 2.85 10.98 -24.02
CA TYR A 50 3.36 10.73 -22.68
C TYR A 50 3.91 9.32 -22.48
N ALA A 51 3.40 8.32 -23.20
CA ALA A 51 4.01 7.00 -23.25
C ALA A 51 5.47 7.11 -23.73
N GLU A 52 5.72 7.82 -24.84
CA GLU A 52 7.08 8.06 -25.34
C GLU A 52 7.94 8.85 -24.33
N LYS A 53 7.41 9.90 -23.69
CA LYS A 53 8.13 10.65 -22.66
C LYS A 53 8.50 9.79 -21.45
N PHE A 54 7.61 8.91 -21.02
CA PHE A 54 7.85 8.04 -19.87
C PHE A 54 8.84 6.91 -20.20
N GLU A 55 8.79 6.33 -21.39
CA GLU A 55 9.81 5.39 -21.87
C GLU A 55 11.20 6.04 -21.93
N ASN A 56 11.26 7.30 -22.35
CA ASN A 56 12.49 8.10 -22.36
C ASN A 56 12.89 8.64 -20.98
N LYS A 57 12.21 8.22 -19.91
CA LYS A 57 12.52 8.58 -18.52
C LYS A 57 12.61 10.09 -18.29
N ILE A 58 11.60 10.83 -18.73
CA ILE A 58 11.56 12.29 -18.57
C ILE A 58 11.76 12.77 -17.12
N PHE A 59 11.45 11.93 -16.13
CA PHE A 59 11.70 12.18 -14.71
C PHE A 59 12.80 11.28 -14.11
N ASN A 60 13.74 10.86 -14.96
CA ASN A 60 14.86 9.99 -14.62
C ASN A 60 14.44 8.68 -13.91
N GLY A 61 13.31 8.08 -14.30
CA GLY A 61 12.82 6.85 -13.69
C GLY A 61 11.84 7.05 -12.52
N ASN A 62 11.51 8.30 -12.17
CA ASN A 62 10.54 8.62 -11.12
C ASN A 62 9.13 8.90 -11.65
N GLU A 63 8.83 8.50 -12.88
CA GLU A 63 7.56 8.78 -13.56
C GLU A 63 6.38 8.32 -12.72
N PHE A 64 6.41 7.06 -12.27
CA PHE A 64 5.32 6.49 -11.50
C PHE A 64 5.13 7.20 -10.16
N ARG A 65 6.23 7.42 -9.42
CA ARG A 65 6.24 8.08 -8.11
C ARG A 65 5.62 9.47 -8.17
N ILE A 66 6.08 10.29 -9.12
CA ILE A 66 5.67 11.69 -9.25
C ILE A 66 4.23 11.77 -9.75
N VAL A 67 3.90 11.03 -10.81
CA VAL A 67 2.60 11.11 -11.46
C VAL A 67 1.49 10.64 -10.53
N THR A 68 1.63 9.48 -9.87
CA THR A 68 0.52 8.96 -9.07
C THR A 68 0.32 9.70 -7.76
N ILE A 69 1.39 10.05 -7.03
CA ILE A 69 1.26 10.80 -5.77
C ILE A 69 0.73 12.21 -6.02
N ALA A 70 1.22 12.92 -7.04
CA ALA A 70 0.76 14.28 -7.32
C ALA A 70 -0.74 14.32 -7.69
N ASN A 71 -1.20 13.36 -8.50
CA ASN A 71 -2.62 13.28 -8.85
C ASN A 71 -3.49 12.86 -7.65
N ALA A 72 -3.04 11.94 -6.79
CA ALA A 72 -3.79 11.57 -5.59
C ALA A 72 -3.94 12.75 -4.61
N LEU A 73 -2.87 13.53 -4.42
CA LEU A 73 -2.91 14.77 -3.63
C LEU A 73 -3.89 15.79 -4.24
N SER A 74 -3.86 15.94 -5.57
CA SER A 74 -4.78 16.82 -6.29
C SER A 74 -6.25 16.38 -6.16
N ALA A 75 -6.49 15.08 -6.09
CA ALA A 75 -7.81 14.47 -5.91
C ALA A 75 -8.29 14.46 -4.44
N GLY A 76 -7.51 15.00 -3.50
CA GLY A 76 -7.94 15.16 -2.11
C GLY A 76 -7.77 13.91 -1.25
N VAL A 77 -6.82 13.03 -1.57
CA VAL A 77 -6.50 11.86 -0.73
C VAL A 77 -6.17 12.27 0.71
N SER A 78 -6.58 11.45 1.68
CA SER A 78 -6.36 11.74 3.10
C SER A 78 -4.86 11.79 3.46
N THR A 79 -4.47 12.66 4.38
CA THR A 79 -3.09 12.73 4.88
C THR A 79 -2.60 11.40 5.44
N ALA A 80 -3.49 10.60 6.03
CA ALA A 80 -3.13 9.26 6.52
C ALA A 80 -2.66 8.35 5.37
N ALA A 81 -3.42 8.29 4.28
CA ALA A 81 -3.04 7.52 3.09
C ALA A 81 -1.76 8.08 2.42
N VAL A 82 -1.57 9.40 2.40
CA VAL A 82 -0.30 10.01 1.91
C VAL A 82 0.91 9.46 2.66
N ARG A 83 0.83 9.25 3.98
CA ARG A 83 1.94 8.64 4.74
C ARG A 83 2.28 7.23 4.28
N ALA A 84 1.28 6.45 3.87
CA ALA A 84 1.51 5.13 3.28
C ALA A 84 2.20 5.24 1.92
N PHE A 85 1.82 6.23 1.10
CA PHE A 85 2.44 6.46 -0.21
C PHE A 85 3.89 6.91 -0.07
N GLU A 86 4.16 7.83 0.87
CA GLU A 86 5.52 8.28 1.20
C GLU A 86 6.41 7.12 1.66
N PHE A 87 5.87 6.23 2.50
CA PHE A 87 6.62 5.07 2.99
C PHE A 87 6.87 4.04 1.87
N HIS A 88 5.89 3.81 1.00
CA HIS A 88 6.00 2.85 -0.12
C HIS A 88 6.80 3.38 -1.32
N ASP A 89 7.04 4.70 -1.40
CA ASP A 89 7.72 5.43 -2.48
C ASP A 89 6.87 5.83 -3.70
N HIS A 90 5.71 5.21 -3.90
CA HIS A 90 4.74 5.56 -4.94
C HIS A 90 3.31 5.23 -4.51
N TYR A 91 2.35 5.78 -5.25
CA TYR A 91 0.97 5.35 -5.15
C TYR A 91 0.66 4.29 -6.22
N CYS A 92 0.09 3.15 -5.83
CA CYS A 92 -0.36 2.07 -6.71
C CYS A 92 -1.58 1.31 -6.14
N PRO A 93 -2.23 0.42 -6.93
CA PRO A 93 -3.41 -0.30 -6.48
C PRO A 93 -3.10 -1.22 -5.29
N GLY A 94 -1.86 -1.73 -5.25
CA GLY A 94 -1.35 -2.51 -4.13
C GLY A 94 -1.34 -1.73 -2.81
N VAL A 95 -0.93 -0.46 -2.82
CA VAL A 95 -0.98 0.37 -1.61
C VAL A 95 -2.42 0.70 -1.25
N THR A 96 -3.29 0.98 -2.24
CA THR A 96 -4.73 1.20 -1.98
C THR A 96 -5.36 0.01 -1.24
N SER A 97 -5.10 -1.22 -1.68
CA SER A 97 -5.63 -2.41 -0.99
C SER A 97 -5.26 -2.45 0.49
N GLY A 98 -4.06 -1.99 0.87
CA GLY A 98 -3.65 -1.87 2.27
C GLY A 98 -4.32 -0.72 3.02
N VAL A 99 -4.60 0.40 2.35
CA VAL A 99 -5.45 1.47 2.91
C VAL A 99 -6.85 0.93 3.21
N LEU A 100 -7.47 0.26 2.25
CA LEU A 100 -8.80 -0.33 2.40
C LEU A 100 -8.85 -1.40 3.51
N LEU A 101 -7.84 -2.27 3.59
CA LEU A 101 -7.71 -3.25 4.69
C LEU A 101 -7.56 -2.57 6.04
N ALA A 102 -6.73 -1.53 6.15
CA ALA A 102 -6.56 -0.80 7.41
C ALA A 102 -7.86 -0.12 7.85
N GLU A 103 -8.57 0.54 6.94
CA GLU A 103 -9.86 1.17 7.25
C GLU A 103 -10.93 0.13 7.60
N TYR A 104 -10.95 -1.02 6.93
CA TYR A 104 -11.83 -2.13 7.29
C TYR A 104 -11.55 -2.63 8.72
N ILE A 105 -10.29 -2.88 9.06
CA ILE A 105 -9.88 -3.34 10.40
C ILE A 105 -10.29 -2.32 11.46
N LYS A 106 -10.03 -1.03 11.25
CA LYS A 106 -10.44 0.02 12.20
C LYS A 106 -11.95 0.08 12.39
N LYS A 107 -12.73 -0.13 11.32
CA LYS A 107 -14.20 -0.04 11.33
C LYS A 107 -14.88 -1.26 11.94
N TYR A 108 -14.44 -2.48 11.59
CA TYR A 108 -15.12 -3.74 11.92
C TYR A 108 -14.37 -4.62 12.93
N PHE A 109 -13.15 -4.24 13.29
CA PHE A 109 -12.31 -4.91 14.27
C PHE A 109 -11.52 -3.91 15.12
N PRO A 110 -12.17 -2.90 15.74
CA PRO A 110 -11.48 -1.82 16.43
C PRO A 110 -10.69 -2.33 17.64
N ALA A 111 -9.47 -1.84 17.85
CA ALA A 111 -8.76 -2.07 19.10
C ALA A 111 -9.26 -1.09 20.17
N ASP A 112 -9.44 -1.56 21.40
CA ASP A 112 -9.75 -0.69 22.54
C ASP A 112 -8.65 0.34 22.79
N SER A 113 -8.97 1.37 23.58
CA SER A 113 -7.98 2.39 23.95
C SER A 113 -6.75 1.73 24.61
N GLY A 114 -5.60 1.90 23.97
CA GLY A 114 -4.32 1.34 24.40
C GLY A 114 -4.03 -0.09 23.92
N SER A 115 -4.98 -0.80 23.31
CA SER A 115 -4.73 -2.07 22.64
C SER A 115 -4.06 -1.83 21.28
N LYS A 116 -3.16 -2.74 20.89
CA LYS A 116 -2.41 -2.65 19.63
C LYS A 116 -2.74 -3.86 18.77
N TYR A 117 -2.76 -3.65 17.46
CA TYR A 117 -2.83 -4.77 16.53
C TYR A 117 -1.50 -5.50 16.46
N PHE A 118 -1.56 -6.82 16.30
CA PHE A 118 -0.50 -7.58 15.66
C PHE A 118 -0.97 -7.93 14.25
N ILE A 119 -0.16 -7.67 13.23
CA ILE A 119 -0.51 -7.96 11.84
C ILE A 119 0.42 -9.05 11.30
N GLN A 120 -0.16 -10.09 10.73
CA GLN A 120 0.56 -11.17 10.07
C GLN A 120 0.19 -11.19 8.59
N ALA A 121 1.13 -10.78 7.74
CA ALA A 121 0.98 -10.93 6.31
C ALA A 121 1.23 -12.39 5.92
N VAL A 122 0.25 -13.02 5.27
CA VAL A 122 0.37 -14.41 4.80
C VAL A 122 0.49 -14.49 3.29
N GLN A 123 0.12 -13.47 2.55
CA GLN A 123 0.47 -13.31 1.13
C GLN A 123 0.92 -11.87 0.91
N PRO A 124 2.21 -11.54 1.06
CA PRO A 124 2.66 -10.14 1.12
C PRO A 124 2.70 -9.45 -0.25
N TRP A 125 2.28 -8.18 -0.28
CA TRP A 125 2.53 -7.24 -1.38
C TRP A 125 2.52 -5.79 -0.86
N CYS A 126 2.46 -4.79 -1.74
CA CYS A 126 2.47 -3.36 -1.38
C CYS A 126 1.48 -2.95 -0.27
N LYS A 127 0.42 -3.74 0.01
CA LYS A 127 -0.52 -3.45 1.11
C LYS A 127 0.17 -3.41 2.48
N GLU A 128 1.24 -4.19 2.66
CA GLU A 128 1.95 -4.33 3.93
C GLU A 128 2.46 -2.98 4.44
N ASP A 129 2.95 -2.15 3.53
CA ASP A 129 3.48 -0.82 3.82
C ASP A 129 2.39 0.12 4.33
N ALA A 130 1.20 0.07 3.73
CA ALA A 130 0.04 0.81 4.24
C ALA A 130 -0.44 0.26 5.60
N LEU A 131 -0.48 -1.06 5.80
CA LEU A 131 -0.88 -1.66 7.08
C LEU A 131 0.09 -1.27 8.20
N MET A 132 1.39 -1.30 7.94
CA MET A 132 2.42 -0.90 8.92
C MET A 132 2.25 0.56 9.35
N VAL A 133 2.00 1.45 8.38
CA VAL A 133 1.82 2.89 8.64
C VAL A 133 0.49 3.17 9.33
N LEU A 134 -0.62 2.67 8.78
CA LEU A 134 -1.97 3.07 9.18
C LEU A 134 -2.49 2.37 10.43
N LEU A 135 -2.02 1.15 10.72
CA LEU A 135 -2.34 0.41 11.94
C LEU A 135 -1.23 0.53 13.00
N ASN A 136 -0.16 1.27 12.68
CA ASN A 136 0.97 1.50 13.57
C ASN A 136 1.63 0.17 14.03
N ALA A 137 1.55 -0.85 13.19
CA ALA A 137 1.95 -2.21 13.48
C ALA A 137 3.27 -2.49 12.75
N THR A 138 4.41 -2.48 13.45
CA THR A 138 5.74 -2.54 12.79
C THR A 138 6.63 -3.62 13.41
N PRO A 139 7.62 -4.15 12.66
CA PRO A 139 8.58 -5.10 13.21
C PRO A 139 9.31 -4.55 14.44
N GLY A 140 9.68 -3.27 14.43
CA GLY A 140 10.33 -2.61 15.58
C GLY A 140 9.44 -2.54 16.83
N LYS A 141 8.12 -2.47 16.66
CA LYS A 141 7.13 -2.56 17.76
C LYS A 141 6.79 -4.00 18.13
N LYS A 142 7.41 -4.98 17.47
CA LYS A 142 7.17 -6.43 17.66
C LYS A 142 5.70 -6.77 17.39
N SER A 143 5.07 -6.08 16.47
CA SER A 143 3.63 -6.16 16.20
C SER A 143 3.33 -6.44 14.73
N TYR A 144 4.30 -7.00 14.01
CA TYR A 144 4.19 -7.31 12.59
C TYR A 144 5.02 -8.56 12.26
N SER A 145 4.48 -9.44 11.42
CA SER A 145 5.21 -10.55 10.82
C SER A 145 4.81 -10.78 9.36
N VAL A 146 5.68 -11.44 8.61
CA VAL A 146 5.45 -11.79 7.20
C VAL A 146 5.82 -13.26 6.99
N ALA A 147 4.91 -13.99 6.37
CA ALA A 147 5.18 -15.29 5.76
C ALA A 147 5.15 -15.14 4.24
N TYR A 148 6.02 -15.90 3.55
CA TYR A 148 6.07 -15.98 2.09
C TYR A 148 5.75 -17.42 1.69
N PRO A 149 4.46 -17.82 1.67
CA PRO A 149 4.09 -19.16 1.26
C PRO A 149 4.40 -19.35 -0.23
N SER A 150 4.83 -20.56 -0.58
CA SER A 150 4.92 -21.00 -1.96
C SER A 150 3.53 -21.23 -2.56
N GLU A 151 3.47 -21.38 -3.89
CA GLU A 151 2.23 -21.81 -4.56
C GLU A 151 1.74 -23.18 -4.05
N GLU A 152 2.66 -24.08 -3.69
CA GLU A 152 2.35 -25.39 -3.10
C GLU A 152 1.73 -25.25 -1.70
N ASP A 153 2.25 -24.36 -0.87
CA ASP A 153 1.69 -24.07 0.46
C ASP A 153 0.25 -23.52 0.32
N ILE A 154 0.06 -22.52 -0.55
CA ILE A 154 -1.27 -21.95 -0.83
C ILE A 154 -2.20 -23.02 -1.41
N ALA A 155 -1.72 -23.92 -2.27
CA ALA A 155 -2.49 -25.03 -2.82
C ALA A 155 -2.87 -26.09 -1.78
N ALA A 156 -2.10 -26.24 -0.71
CA ALA A 156 -2.41 -27.12 0.42
C ALA A 156 -3.38 -26.51 1.44
N TRP A 157 -3.53 -25.18 1.47
CA TRP A 157 -4.45 -24.50 2.39
C TRP A 157 -5.89 -24.97 2.27
N PRO A 158 -6.69 -24.92 3.35
CA PRO A 158 -8.12 -25.21 3.29
C PRO A 158 -8.83 -24.23 2.34
N ASN A 159 -9.96 -24.64 1.78
CA ASN A 159 -10.69 -23.85 0.77
C ASN A 159 -11.06 -22.44 1.25
N TRP A 160 -11.39 -22.28 2.53
CA TRP A 160 -11.72 -20.98 3.11
C TRP A 160 -10.52 -20.01 3.08
N ALA A 161 -9.29 -20.55 3.11
CA ALA A 161 -8.07 -19.77 3.29
C ALA A 161 -7.37 -19.40 1.98
N LYS A 162 -7.80 -19.94 0.82
CA LYS A 162 -7.16 -19.69 -0.48
C LYS A 162 -6.99 -18.21 -0.81
N ASN A 163 -7.94 -17.39 -0.35
CA ASN A 163 -7.95 -15.95 -0.59
C ASN A 163 -7.48 -15.12 0.62
N VAL A 164 -6.98 -15.75 1.70
CA VAL A 164 -6.47 -15.02 2.87
C VAL A 164 -5.16 -14.35 2.50
N SER A 165 -5.07 -13.05 2.77
CA SER A 165 -3.88 -12.26 2.49
C SER A 165 -3.22 -11.70 3.75
N THR A 166 -4.03 -11.38 4.76
CA THR A 166 -3.61 -10.75 6.01
C THR A 166 -4.40 -11.35 7.15
N VAL A 167 -3.75 -11.51 8.30
CA VAL A 167 -4.42 -11.83 9.56
C VAL A 167 -4.17 -10.68 10.52
N ALA A 168 -5.24 -10.13 11.07
CA ALA A 168 -5.17 -9.09 12.09
C ALA A 168 -5.57 -9.66 13.44
N TYR A 169 -4.75 -9.39 14.46
CA TYR A 169 -5.01 -9.80 15.83
C TYR A 169 -5.16 -8.55 16.70
N ARG A 170 -6.10 -8.58 17.65
CA ARG A 170 -6.20 -7.57 18.72
C ARG A 170 -6.24 -8.28 20.07
N TYR A 171 -5.59 -7.69 21.06
CA TYR A 171 -5.69 -8.18 22.43
C TYR A 171 -6.97 -7.67 23.07
N ASP A 172 -7.82 -8.60 23.50
CA ASP A 172 -9.01 -8.34 24.28
C ASP A 172 -8.69 -8.49 25.78
N LYS A 173 -8.89 -7.39 26.52
CA LYS A 173 -8.62 -7.35 27.96
C LYS A 173 -9.69 -8.06 28.77
N GLU A 174 -10.92 -8.19 28.26
CA GLU A 174 -12.01 -8.83 29.00
C GLU A 174 -11.83 -10.35 29.04
N SER A 175 -11.53 -10.96 27.89
CA SER A 175 -11.23 -12.40 27.80
C SER A 175 -9.79 -12.77 28.20
N GLU A 176 -8.92 -11.76 28.35
CA GLU A 176 -7.46 -11.90 28.54
C GLU A 176 -6.80 -12.73 27.42
N SER A 177 -7.28 -12.55 26.18
CA SER A 177 -6.88 -13.36 25.02
C SER A 177 -6.72 -12.49 23.77
N TRP A 178 -6.13 -13.07 22.73
CA TRP A 178 -6.05 -12.43 21.41
C TRP A 178 -7.17 -12.94 20.53
N GLU A 179 -8.01 -12.03 20.03
CA GLU A 179 -8.95 -12.31 18.94
C GLU A 179 -8.22 -12.11 17.61
N GLY A 180 -8.47 -12.97 16.63
CA GLY A 180 -7.90 -12.91 15.29
C GLY A 180 -8.97 -12.91 14.20
N ILE A 181 -8.71 -12.16 13.13
CA ILE A 181 -9.48 -12.21 11.89
C ILE A 181 -8.58 -12.46 10.69
N ALA A 182 -8.92 -13.46 9.89
CA ALA A 182 -8.27 -13.73 8.61
C ALA A 182 -9.04 -13.00 7.49
N LEU A 183 -8.33 -12.18 6.72
CA LEU A 183 -8.89 -11.23 5.77
C LEU A 183 -8.53 -11.61 4.33
N GLY A 184 -9.56 -11.64 3.48
CA GLY A 184 -9.42 -11.69 2.04
C GLY A 184 -9.55 -10.31 1.41
N TYR A 185 -8.97 -10.16 0.22
CA TYR A 185 -9.09 -8.97 -0.61
C TYR A 185 -9.54 -9.35 -2.03
N THR A 186 -10.52 -8.61 -2.56
CA THR A 186 -11.00 -8.74 -3.93
C THR A 186 -10.74 -7.45 -4.69
N TRP A 187 -10.16 -7.55 -5.88
CA TRP A 187 -9.91 -6.41 -6.75
C TRP A 187 -11.21 -5.97 -7.44
N GLY A 188 -11.46 -4.66 -7.46
CA GLY A 188 -12.57 -4.05 -8.19
C GLY A 188 -12.31 -3.97 -9.70
N GLU A 189 -13.40 -3.96 -10.46
CA GLU A 189 -13.40 -3.68 -11.89
C GLU A 189 -13.49 -2.16 -12.12
N THR A 190 -12.44 -1.56 -12.69
CA THR A 190 -12.31 -0.09 -12.75
C THR A 190 -12.88 0.54 -14.03
N GLY A 191 -13.03 -0.25 -15.10
CA GLY A 191 -13.39 0.28 -16.43
C GLY A 191 -12.31 1.15 -17.08
N CYS A 192 -11.10 1.21 -16.50
CA CYS A 192 -9.99 1.98 -17.06
C CYS A 192 -9.54 1.41 -18.41
N PRO A 193 -9.43 2.24 -19.46
CA PRO A 193 -8.89 1.80 -20.74
C PRO A 193 -7.37 1.61 -20.65
N ASP A 194 -6.82 0.92 -21.66
CA ASP A 194 -5.38 0.86 -21.87
C ASP A 194 -4.91 2.14 -22.57
N TYR A 195 -4.14 2.96 -21.86
CA TYR A 195 -3.50 4.19 -22.35
C TYR A 195 -2.13 3.92 -22.98
N GLY A 196 -1.74 2.66 -23.19
CA GLY A 196 -0.49 2.29 -23.87
C GLY A 196 0.77 2.50 -23.06
N HIS A 197 0.67 2.83 -21.77
CA HIS A 197 1.80 2.89 -20.84
C HIS A 197 1.38 2.60 -19.40
N SER A 198 2.19 1.81 -18.69
CA SER A 198 1.86 1.29 -17.36
C SER A 198 1.56 2.37 -16.32
N VAL A 199 2.27 3.50 -16.36
CA VAL A 199 2.05 4.64 -15.44
C VAL A 199 0.63 5.21 -15.59
N MET A 200 0.14 5.41 -16.81
CA MET A 200 -1.20 5.98 -17.02
C MET A 200 -2.30 4.97 -16.71
N ASN A 201 -2.09 3.69 -17.04
CA ASN A 201 -3.03 2.61 -16.72
C ASN A 201 -3.21 2.45 -15.21
N LYS A 202 -2.09 2.47 -14.48
CA LYS A 202 -2.10 2.43 -13.01
C LYS A 202 -2.69 3.70 -12.42
N LEU A 203 -2.33 4.88 -12.94
CA LEU A 203 -2.92 6.15 -12.49
C LEU A 203 -4.45 6.14 -12.59
N CYS A 204 -5.01 5.63 -13.69
CA CYS A 204 -6.47 5.52 -13.82
C CYS A 204 -7.07 4.61 -12.75
N THR A 205 -6.46 3.43 -12.57
CA THR A 205 -6.90 2.45 -11.57
C THR A 205 -6.79 3.04 -10.15
N ASP A 206 -5.71 3.74 -9.87
CA ASP A 206 -5.42 4.41 -8.62
C ASP A 206 -6.46 5.49 -8.30
N LEU A 207 -6.74 6.39 -9.24
CA LEU A 207 -7.75 7.43 -9.04
C LEU A 207 -9.16 6.85 -8.87
N TRP A 208 -9.50 5.78 -9.59
CA TRP A 208 -10.76 5.07 -9.37
C TRP A 208 -10.85 4.52 -7.94
N TYR A 209 -9.79 3.88 -7.46
CA TYR A 209 -9.74 3.32 -6.11
C TYR A 209 -9.75 4.40 -5.01
N LEU A 210 -9.20 5.59 -5.28
CA LEU A 210 -9.25 6.72 -4.37
C LEU A 210 -10.69 7.08 -4.01
N ASP A 211 -11.60 7.09 -4.99
CA ASP A 211 -13.04 7.32 -4.77
C ASP A 211 -13.71 6.21 -3.95
N GLN A 212 -13.10 5.02 -3.90
CA GLN A 212 -13.61 3.87 -3.15
C GLN A 212 -13.04 3.75 -1.73
N MET A 213 -12.08 4.59 -1.33
CA MET A 213 -11.41 4.48 -0.02
C MET A 213 -12.36 4.56 1.19
N GLY A 214 -13.52 5.20 1.04
CA GLY A 214 -14.57 5.26 2.07
C GLY A 214 -15.44 4.00 2.19
N HIS A 215 -15.29 3.04 1.28
CA HIS A 215 -16.13 1.85 1.14
C HIS A 215 -15.33 0.54 1.21
N PRO A 216 -14.51 0.32 2.26
CA PRO A 216 -13.62 -0.83 2.32
C PRO A 216 -14.35 -2.18 2.33
N GLU A 217 -15.61 -2.21 2.79
CA GLU A 217 -16.46 -3.42 2.76
C GLU A 217 -16.74 -3.99 1.37
N GLN A 218 -16.52 -3.21 0.30
CA GLN A 218 -16.67 -3.73 -1.06
C GLN A 218 -15.52 -4.64 -1.50
N PHE A 219 -14.36 -4.53 -0.84
CA PHE A 219 -13.12 -5.20 -1.26
C PHE A 219 -12.59 -6.18 -0.21
N VAL A 220 -12.92 -5.94 1.06
CA VAL A 220 -12.37 -6.71 2.18
C VAL A 220 -13.45 -7.59 2.80
N THR A 221 -13.10 -8.87 2.99
CA THR A 221 -13.97 -9.85 3.61
C THR A 221 -13.26 -10.55 4.76
N ILE A 222 -14.01 -10.81 5.84
CA ILE A 222 -13.54 -11.70 6.91
C ILE A 222 -13.83 -13.13 6.46
N LEU A 223 -12.77 -13.90 6.25
CA LEU A 223 -12.84 -15.30 5.84
C LEU A 223 -12.93 -16.23 7.05
N LYS A 224 -12.33 -15.82 8.19
CA LYS A 224 -12.41 -16.55 9.46
C LYS A 224 -12.22 -15.61 10.65
N ARG A 225 -12.92 -15.89 11.74
CA ARG A 225 -12.67 -15.34 13.08
C ARG A 225 -12.25 -16.48 14.00
N PHE A 226 -11.41 -16.20 14.98
CA PHE A 226 -10.94 -17.20 15.94
C PHE A 226 -10.37 -16.51 17.19
N ASN A 227 -10.23 -17.27 18.28
CA ASN A 227 -9.53 -16.81 19.48
C ASN A 227 -8.27 -17.64 19.73
N LEU A 228 -7.19 -16.98 20.10
CA LEU A 228 -6.01 -17.67 20.59
C LEU A 228 -6.24 -18.19 22.02
N PRO A 229 -5.67 -19.35 22.39
CA PRO A 229 -5.69 -19.82 23.77
C PRO A 229 -5.20 -18.75 24.75
N ARG A 230 -5.79 -18.69 25.95
CA ARG A 230 -5.34 -17.75 26.99
C ARG A 230 -3.85 -17.89 27.25
N GLY A 231 -3.13 -16.77 27.22
CA GLY A 231 -1.68 -16.71 27.42
C GLY A 231 -0.83 -16.94 26.16
N ALA A 232 -1.43 -17.35 25.04
CA ALA A 232 -0.74 -17.39 23.75
C ALA A 232 -0.52 -15.99 23.20
N ASP A 233 0.54 -15.83 22.41
CA ASP A 233 0.88 -14.57 21.74
C ASP A 233 1.00 -14.81 20.23
N PRO A 234 0.40 -13.96 19.35
CA PRO A 234 0.49 -14.08 17.90
C PRO A 234 1.91 -14.29 17.35
N LYS A 235 2.94 -13.76 18.02
CA LYS A 235 4.35 -13.95 17.63
C LYS A 235 4.79 -15.41 17.67
N GLU A 236 4.16 -16.26 18.50
CA GLU A 236 4.48 -17.68 18.58
C GLU A 236 4.13 -18.42 17.28
N TYR A 237 3.16 -17.89 16.54
CA TYR A 237 2.70 -18.40 15.24
C TYR A 237 3.36 -17.70 14.05
N ALA A 238 4.34 -16.84 14.31
CA ALA A 238 5.13 -16.13 13.31
C ALA A 238 6.57 -16.68 13.18
N ARG A 239 6.82 -17.88 13.70
CA ARG A 239 8.15 -18.51 13.72
C ARG A 239 8.47 -19.16 12.36
N PRO A 240 9.74 -19.25 11.97
CA PRO A 240 10.15 -20.01 10.79
C PRO A 240 9.64 -21.46 10.86
N GLY A 241 9.16 -21.98 9.73
CA GLY A 241 8.60 -23.34 9.63
C GLY A 241 7.18 -23.50 10.19
N VAL A 242 6.53 -22.40 10.58
CA VAL A 242 5.12 -22.38 10.98
C VAL A 242 4.31 -21.73 9.87
N ASP A 243 3.33 -22.47 9.35
CA ASP A 243 2.29 -21.91 8.51
C ASP A 243 1.12 -21.46 9.40
N PRO A 244 0.89 -20.13 9.53
CA PRO A 244 -0.16 -19.63 10.39
C PRO A 244 -1.57 -20.03 9.95
N VAL A 245 -1.80 -20.29 8.66
CA VAL A 245 -3.14 -20.62 8.15
C VAL A 245 -3.62 -21.96 8.70
N PHE A 246 -2.78 -22.99 8.70
CA PHE A 246 -3.15 -24.30 9.25
C PHE A 246 -3.42 -24.26 10.75
N LEU A 247 -2.74 -23.37 11.48
CA LEU A 247 -2.96 -23.24 12.92
C LEU A 247 -4.35 -22.68 13.27
N MET A 248 -4.93 -21.89 12.37
CA MET A 248 -6.26 -21.29 12.57
C MET A 248 -7.38 -22.33 12.50
N ASP A 249 -7.16 -23.53 11.98
CA ASP A 249 -8.15 -24.61 12.00
C ASP A 249 -8.28 -25.30 13.37
N TYR A 250 -7.37 -25.02 14.29
CA TYR A 250 -7.42 -25.55 15.65
C TYR A 250 -8.02 -24.57 16.67
N TRP A 251 -8.49 -23.41 16.22
CA TRP A 251 -8.99 -22.32 17.07
C TRP A 251 -10.44 -21.99 16.72
N ASP A 252 -11.28 -21.93 17.75
CA ASP A 252 -12.71 -21.57 17.68
C ASP A 252 -12.95 -20.12 18.16
#